data_AF-A0A8S8XY08-F1
#
_entry.id   AF-A0A8S8XY08-F1
#
_cell.length_a   1.000
_cell.length_b   1.000
_cell.length_c   1.000
_cell.angle_alpha   90.00
_cell.angle_beta   90.00
_cell.angle_gamma   90.00
#
_symmetry.space_group_name_H-M   'P 1'
#
loop_
_entity.id
_entity.type
_entity.pdbx_description
1 polymer ?
#
loop_
_entity_poly.entity_id
_entity_poly.type
_entity_poly.pdbx_seq_one_letter_code
_entity_poly.pdbx_strand_id
1 'polypeptide(L)'
;MDLGLRSENEQNISVDCSKSSQPLTSWMIASALFPCDVKLYPTGKMVSNQHYQLTQNLCNKFGANITNQGEYFSLPKWSPKLATQHLIPGDASMVGFAILLTKLHNCQTQNPQLASK
;
A
#
# COMPACT_ATOMS: atom_id res chain seq x y z
N MET A 1 19.76 -31.50 21.04
CA MET A 1 18.61 -30.57 20.98
C MET A 1 19.06 -29.38 20.16
N ASP A 2 18.47 -29.22 18.99
CA ASP A 2 18.80 -28.19 18.00
C ASP A 2 18.63 -26.79 18.58
N LEU A 3 19.73 -26.01 18.57
CA LEU A 3 19.68 -24.57 18.72
C LEU A 3 19.37 -23.99 17.34
N GLY A 4 18.07 -23.84 17.07
CA GLY A 4 17.56 -23.28 15.83
C GLY A 4 18.19 -21.94 15.49
N LEU A 5 18.73 -21.87 14.26
CA LEU A 5 19.29 -20.71 13.58
C LEU A 5 18.43 -19.45 13.79
N ARG A 6 18.88 -18.49 14.59
CA ARG A 6 18.40 -17.09 14.50
C ARG A 6 18.99 -16.51 13.22
N SER A 7 18.14 -16.30 12.22
CA SER A 7 18.49 -15.48 11.05
C SER A 7 18.84 -14.07 11.55
N GLU A 8 20.10 -13.64 11.41
CA GLU A 8 20.61 -12.36 11.92
C GLU A 8 20.12 -11.11 11.17
N ASN A 9 19.08 -11.21 10.34
CA ASN A 9 18.67 -10.14 9.42
C ASN A 9 17.16 -9.88 9.43
N GLU A 10 16.51 -9.96 10.59
CA GLU A 10 15.11 -9.59 10.74
C GLU A 10 14.93 -8.59 11.90
N GLN A 11 14.33 -7.44 11.62
CA GLN A 11 14.10 -6.37 12.60
C GLN A 11 12.62 -6.26 12.96
N ASN A 12 12.33 -6.06 14.25
CA ASN A 12 10.97 -5.86 14.74
C ASN A 12 10.77 -4.38 15.06
N ILE A 13 9.81 -3.73 14.39
CA ILE A 13 9.53 -2.30 14.54
C ILE A 13 8.06 -2.10 14.87
N SER A 14 7.75 -1.22 15.81
CA SER A 14 6.36 -0.83 16.12
C SER A 14 6.05 0.57 15.60
N VAL A 15 4.86 0.77 15.04
CA VAL A 15 4.42 2.06 14.50
C VAL A 15 2.98 2.38 14.86
N ASP A 16 2.72 3.60 15.35
CA ASP A 16 1.36 4.05 15.67
C ASP A 16 0.58 4.39 14.39
N CYS A 17 -0.53 3.68 14.20
CA CYS A 17 -1.45 3.81 13.06
C CYS A 17 -2.83 4.36 13.47
N SER A 18 -2.97 4.89 14.70
CA SER A 18 -4.25 5.35 15.24
C SER A 18 -4.79 6.61 14.59
N LYS A 19 -3.91 7.47 14.07
CA LYS A 19 -4.29 8.78 13.49
C LYS A 19 -4.28 8.81 11.97
N SER A 20 -3.49 7.96 11.34
CA SER A 20 -3.30 7.94 9.89
C SER A 20 -2.74 6.59 9.44
N SER A 21 -3.06 6.18 8.21
CA SER A 21 -2.45 5.01 7.56
C SER A 21 -1.10 5.35 6.89
N GLN A 22 -0.76 6.63 6.76
CA GLN A 22 0.47 7.09 6.12
C GLN A 22 1.77 6.53 6.73
N PRO A 23 1.91 6.38 8.06
CA PRO A 23 3.10 5.75 8.63
C PRO A 23 3.29 4.34 8.09
N LEU A 24 2.23 3.52 8.10
CA LEU A 24 2.26 2.16 7.58
C LEU A 24 2.62 2.11 6.10
N THR A 25 2.00 2.94 5.27
CA THR A 25 2.29 2.97 3.82
C THR A 25 3.71 3.45 3.52
N SER A 26 4.22 4.41 4.30
CA SER A 26 5.59 4.91 4.16
C SER A 26 6.59 3.79 4.43
N TRP A 27 6.39 2.99 5.47
CA TRP A 27 7.24 1.83 5.77
C TRP A 27 7.17 0.76 4.67
N MET A 28 6.00 0.49 4.12
CA MET A 28 5.84 -0.46 2.99
C MET A 28 6.65 -0.05 1.76
N ILE A 29 6.63 1.24 1.41
CA ILE A 29 7.39 1.75 0.26
C ILE A 29 8.90 1.75 0.58
N ALA A 30 9.27 2.21 1.78
CA ALA A 30 10.66 2.31 2.20
C ALA A 30 11.35 0.95 2.34
N SER A 31 10.59 -0.15 2.47
CA SER A 31 11.18 -1.49 2.60
C SER A 31 12.03 -1.93 1.40
N ALA A 32 11.87 -1.28 0.26
CA ALA A 32 12.76 -1.46 -0.89
C ALA A 32 14.23 -1.09 -0.59
N LEU A 33 14.44 -0.19 0.37
CA LEU A 33 15.75 0.35 0.73
C LEU A 33 16.28 -0.20 2.05
N PHE A 34 15.54 -1.07 2.74
CA PHE A 34 16.00 -1.61 4.01
C PHE A 34 17.20 -2.53 3.81
N PRO A 35 18.14 -2.56 4.78
CA PRO A 35 19.28 -3.47 4.69
C PRO A 35 18.84 -4.94 4.85
N CYS A 36 17.68 -5.18 5.48
CA CYS A 36 17.18 -6.47 5.92
C CYS A 36 15.64 -6.50 5.95
N ASP A 37 15.06 -7.66 6.26
CA ASP A 37 13.60 -7.82 6.35
C ASP A 37 13.07 -7.23 7.67
N VAL A 38 11.86 -6.67 7.62
CA VAL A 38 11.25 -5.99 8.77
C VAL A 38 9.88 -6.59 9.07
N LYS A 39 9.65 -6.93 10.34
CA LYS A 39 8.34 -7.20 10.91
C LYS A 39 7.82 -5.92 11.54
N LEU A 40 6.77 -5.36 10.94
CA LEU A 40 6.18 -4.09 11.37
C LEU A 40 4.88 -4.32 12.14
N TYR A 41 4.86 -3.95 13.41
CA TYR A 41 3.75 -4.10 14.33
C TYR A 41 2.95 -2.78 14.41
N PRO A 42 1.77 -2.70 13.77
CA PRO A 42 0.91 -1.54 13.90
C PRO A 42 0.34 -1.47 15.32
N THR A 43 0.48 -0.33 15.98
CA THR A 43 -0.13 -0.05 17.28
C THR A 43 -1.29 0.92 17.12
N GLY A 44 -2.25 0.83 18.04
CA GLY A 44 -3.50 1.60 17.97
C GLY A 44 -4.50 1.07 16.94
N LYS A 45 -5.73 1.60 16.98
CA LYS A 45 -6.79 1.20 16.05
C LYS A 45 -6.49 1.74 14.66
N MET A 46 -6.19 0.87 13.71
CA MET A 46 -5.93 1.29 12.33
C MET A 46 -7.13 2.05 11.74
N VAL A 47 -6.85 3.26 11.25
CA VAL A 47 -7.83 4.07 10.53
C VAL A 47 -7.59 3.98 9.02
N SER A 48 -8.67 3.74 8.26
CA SER A 48 -8.69 3.62 6.80
C SER A 48 -7.83 2.46 6.23
N ASN A 49 -8.47 1.31 6.02
CA ASN A 49 -7.83 0.13 5.46
C ASN A 49 -7.49 0.22 3.96
N GLN A 50 -8.24 1.04 3.21
CA GLN A 50 -8.12 1.08 1.74
C GLN A 50 -6.75 1.59 1.26
N HIS A 51 -6.18 2.60 1.92
CA HIS A 51 -4.91 3.21 1.52
C HIS A 51 -3.71 2.27 1.69
N TYR A 52 -3.63 1.53 2.80
CA TYR A 52 -2.54 0.57 2.97
C TYR A 52 -2.71 -0.65 2.06
N GLN A 53 -3.95 -1.10 1.83
CA GLN A 53 -4.21 -2.20 0.90
C GLN A 53 -3.81 -1.82 -0.53
N LEU A 54 -4.13 -0.61 -0.98
CA LEU A 54 -3.69 -0.08 -2.27
C LEU A 54 -2.15 -0.07 -2.36
N THR A 55 -1.49 0.46 -1.32
CA THR A 55 -0.02 0.56 -1.28
C THR A 55 0.63 -0.83 -1.30
N GLN A 56 0.12 -1.77 -0.50
CA GLN A 56 0.57 -3.15 -0.48
C GLN A 56 0.43 -3.80 -1.87
N ASN A 57 -0.73 -3.65 -2.51
CA ASN A 57 -0.97 -4.19 -3.85
C ASN A 57 -0.01 -3.59 -4.88
N LEU A 58 0.26 -2.28 -4.81
CA LEU A 58 1.20 -1.60 -5.70
C LEU A 58 2.63 -2.12 -5.50
N CYS A 59 3.11 -2.18 -4.25
CA CYS A 59 4.44 -2.68 -3.94
C CYS A 59 4.58 -4.15 -4.38
N ASN A 60 3.56 -4.98 -4.14
CA ASN A 60 3.55 -6.39 -4.56
C ASN A 60 3.55 -6.55 -6.07
N LYS A 61 2.82 -5.71 -6.80
CA LYS A 61 2.86 -5.65 -8.27
C LYS A 61 4.27 -5.38 -8.80
N PHE A 62 5.08 -4.64 -8.05
CA PHE A 62 6.47 -4.33 -8.39
C PHE A 62 7.51 -5.25 -7.74
N GLY A 63 7.08 -6.28 -6.99
CA GLY A 63 7.94 -7.35 -6.49
C GLY A 63 8.20 -7.38 -4.98
N ALA A 64 7.48 -6.60 -4.17
CA ALA A 64 7.74 -6.50 -2.73
C ALA A 64 7.33 -7.70 -1.89
N ASN A 65 6.36 -8.53 -2.31
CA ASN A 65 5.84 -9.66 -1.53
C ASN A 65 5.49 -9.36 -0.05
N ILE A 66 4.94 -8.17 0.22
CA ILE A 66 4.46 -7.74 1.53
C ILE A 66 3.21 -8.54 1.90
N THR A 67 3.20 -9.10 3.13
CA THR A 67 2.08 -9.90 3.65
C THR A 67 1.59 -9.36 5.00
N ASN A 68 0.29 -9.49 5.26
CA ASN A 68 -0.31 -9.18 6.55
C ASN A 68 -0.50 -10.50 7.32
N GLN A 69 0.13 -10.62 8.49
CA GLN A 69 0.13 -11.82 9.33
C GLN A 69 -0.86 -11.70 10.51
N GLY A 70 -1.76 -10.71 10.48
CA GLY A 70 -2.71 -10.39 11.55
C GLY A 70 -2.12 -9.43 12.58
N GLU A 71 -1.07 -9.87 13.28
CA GLU A 71 -0.40 -9.08 14.33
C GLU A 71 0.65 -8.10 13.78
N TYR A 72 1.23 -8.40 12.62
CA TYR A 72 2.27 -7.61 11.99
C TYR A 72 2.22 -7.71 10.46
N PHE A 73 2.87 -6.75 9.82
CA PHE A 73 3.17 -6.79 8.39
C PHE A 73 4.60 -7.28 8.18
N SER A 74 4.76 -8.31 7.33
CA SER A 74 6.08 -8.73 6.87
C SER A 74 6.47 -7.86 5.68
N LEU A 75 7.51 -7.06 5.88
CA LEU A 75 8.11 -6.15 4.90
C LEU A 75 9.49 -6.69 4.52
N PRO A 76 9.59 -7.57 3.52
CA PRO A 76 10.89 -8.05 3.08
C PRO A 76 11.63 -6.92 2.37
N LYS A 77 12.96 -7.04 2.34
CA LYS A 77 13.80 -6.27 1.45
C LYS A 77 13.55 -6.70 0.01
N TRP A 78 13.37 -5.74 -0.88
CA TRP A 78 13.07 -6.01 -2.28
C TRP A 78 13.67 -4.97 -3.22
N SER A 79 13.74 -5.31 -4.50
CA SER A 79 14.17 -4.39 -5.55
C SER A 79 13.00 -4.14 -6.51
N PRO A 80 12.53 -2.88 -6.66
CA PRO A 80 11.41 -2.57 -7.54
C PRO A 80 11.68 -2.92 -9.00
N LYS A 81 10.74 -3.65 -9.61
CA LYS A 81 10.75 -3.95 -11.05
C LYS A 81 9.82 -3.00 -11.79
N LEU A 82 10.31 -1.80 -12.08
CA LEU A 82 9.55 -0.74 -12.75
C LEU A 82 9.64 -0.88 -14.27
N ALA A 83 8.55 -0.54 -14.96
CA ALA A 83 8.59 -0.32 -16.40
C ALA A 83 9.09 1.11 -16.68
N THR A 84 9.49 1.38 -17.92
CA THR A 84 9.93 2.73 -18.32
C THR A 84 8.82 3.78 -18.25
N GLN A 85 7.55 3.36 -18.30
CA GLN A 85 6.39 4.24 -18.20
C GLN A 85 5.26 3.56 -17.42
N HIS A 86 4.56 4.36 -16.61
CA HIS A 86 3.38 3.95 -15.86
C HIS A 86 2.27 4.97 -16.02
N LEU A 87 1.07 4.50 -16.38
CA LEU A 87 -0.13 5.33 -16.38
C LEU A 87 -0.64 5.45 -14.95
N ILE A 88 -0.74 6.68 -14.46
CA ILE A 88 -1.36 6.97 -13.16
C ILE A 88 -2.87 7.11 -13.39
N PRO A 89 -3.70 6.32 -12.68
CA PRO A 89 -5.14 6.47 -12.77
C PRO A 89 -5.56 7.83 -12.20
N GLY A 90 -6.61 8.40 -12.76
CA GLY A 90 -7.25 9.61 -12.29
C GLY A 90 -7.85 9.36 -10.91
N ASP A 91 -8.03 10.45 -10.16
CA ASP A 91 -8.54 10.36 -8.80
C ASP A 91 -9.99 9.84 -8.80
N ALA A 92 -10.18 8.64 -8.25
CA ALA A 92 -11.48 8.01 -8.13
C ALA A 92 -12.45 8.83 -7.25
N SER A 93 -11.92 9.61 -6.30
CA SER A 93 -12.72 10.53 -5.47
C SER A 93 -13.38 11.60 -6.33
N MET A 94 -12.70 12.05 -7.39
CA MET A 94 -13.23 13.04 -8.33
C MET A 94 -14.36 12.49 -9.20
N VAL A 95 -14.41 11.19 -9.42
CA VAL A 95 -15.50 10.52 -10.15
C VAL A 95 -16.83 10.68 -9.41
N GLY A 96 -16.81 10.69 -8.07
CA GLY A 96 -18.01 10.91 -7.26
C GLY A 96 -18.69 12.26 -7.58
N PHE A 97 -17.89 13.33 -7.72
CA PHE A 97 -18.40 14.65 -8.09
C PHE A 97 -18.96 14.69 -9.52
N ALA A 98 -18.28 14.04 -10.48
CA ALA A 98 -18.76 13.95 -11.84
C ALA A 98 -20.11 13.20 -11.94
N ILE A 99 -20.26 12.10 -11.20
CA ILE A 99 -21.53 11.35 -11.11
C ILE A 99 -22.63 12.22 -10.51
N LEU A 100 -22.32 12.96 -9.43
CA LEU A 100 -23.29 13.85 -8.80
C LEU A 100 -23.76 14.96 -9.76
N LEU A 101 -22.83 15.58 -10.49
CA LEU A 101 -23.13 16.60 -11.50
C LEU A 101 -24.05 16.06 -12.60
N THR A 102 -23.73 14.87 -13.16
CA THR A 102 -24.57 14.20 -14.15
C THR A 102 -25.98 13.96 -13.64
N LYS A 103 -26.12 13.51 -12.38
CA LYS A 103 -27.44 13.27 -11.78
C LYS A 103 -28.25 14.55 -11.53
N LEU A 104 -27.60 15.64 -11.12
CA LEU A 104 -28.29 16.90 -10.81
C LEU A 104 -28.69 17.69 -12.06
N HIS A 105 -27.86 17.65 -13.12
CA HIS A 105 -28.03 18.49 -14.29
C HIS A 105 -28.37 17.73 -15.58
N ASN A 106 -28.60 16.40 -15.52
CA ASN A 106 -28.86 15.54 -16.67
C ASN A 106 -27.84 15.70 -17.81
N CYS A 107 -26.57 16.00 -17.47
CA CYS A 107 -25.50 16.20 -18.43
C CYS A 107 -24.58 14.96 -18.52
N GLN A 108 -24.06 14.68 -19.71
CA GLN A 108 -23.08 13.60 -19.88
C GLN A 108 -21.69 14.09 -19.44
N THR A 109 -20.99 13.25 -18.68
CA THR A 109 -19.58 13.48 -18.31
C THR A 109 -18.73 12.35 -18.90
N GLN A 110 -17.55 12.69 -19.41
CA GLN A 110 -16.60 11.71 -19.91
C GLN A 110 -15.41 11.67 -18.95
N ASN A 111 -15.12 10.49 -18.40
CA ASN A 111 -13.83 10.23 -17.79
C ASN A 111 -13.01 9.38 -18.78
N PRO A 112 -12.01 9.95 -19.47
CA PRO A 112 -11.24 9.25 -20.50
C PRO A 112 -10.51 8.01 -19.99
N GLN A 113 -10.36 7.83 -18.68
CA GLN A 113 -9.73 6.66 -18.07
C GLN A 113 -10.72 5.57 -17.58
N LEU A 114 -12.03 5.84 -17.56
CA LEU A 114 -13.08 4.83 -17.34
C LEU A 114 -13.73 4.37 -18.64
N ALA A 115 -13.51 5.10 -19.74
CA ALA A 115 -14.07 4.82 -21.06
C ALA A 115 -13.37 3.67 -21.83
N SER A 116 -12.28 3.12 -21.29
CA SER A 116 -11.53 2.01 -21.88
C SER A 116 -11.88 0.67 -21.24
N LYS A 117 -13.15 0.27 -21.33
CA LYS A 117 -13.59 -1.11 -21.10
C LYS A 117 -14.56 -1.54 -22.19
#